data_AF-A0A1G7LHQ2-F1
#
_entry.id   AF-A0A1G7LHQ2-F1
#
_cell.length_a   1.000
_cell.length_b   1.000
_cell.length_c   1.000
_cell.angle_alpha   90.00
_cell.angle_beta   90.00
_cell.angle_gamma   90.00
#
_symmetry.space_group_name_H-M   'P 1'
#
loop_
_entity.id
_entity.type
_entity.pdbx_description
1 polymer ?
#
loop_
_entity_poly.entity_id
_entity_poly.type
_entity_poly.pdbx_seq_one_letter_code
_entity_poly.pdbx_strand_id
1 'polypeptide(L)' 'MLELTKTLELHLVNPNTHKERKLRETRDAYQQALQAAFDADCTTQSAANDVVVEYELSGYAKNALK' A
#
# COMPACT_ATOMS: atom_id res chain seq x y z
N MET A 1 -10.49 40.92 19.29
CA MET A 1 -9.83 39.62 19.60
C MET A 1 -8.49 39.62 18.91
N LEU A 2 -7.42 39.21 19.58
CA LEU A 2 -6.14 38.94 18.93
C LEU A 2 -6.21 37.56 18.27
N GLU A 3 -5.81 37.48 17.00
CA GLU A 3 -5.66 36.21 16.26
C GLU A 3 -4.55 35.37 16.93
N LEU A 4 -4.88 34.12 17.28
CA LEU A 4 -3.94 33.17 17.89
C LEU A 4 -3.52 32.13 16.86
N THR A 5 -2.29 32.25 16.35
CA THR A 5 -1.68 31.21 15.53
C THR A 5 -0.97 30.19 16.43
N LYS A 6 -1.24 28.89 16.22
CA LYS A 6 -0.52 27.79 16.87
C LYS A 6 0.15 26.93 15.80
N THR A 7 1.37 26.49 16.08
CA THR A 7 2.10 25.54 15.25
C THR A 7 1.78 24.12 15.69
N LEU A 8 1.36 23.27 14.75
CA LEU A 8 1.20 21.84 14.98
C LEU A 8 2.53 21.14 14.69
N GLU A 9 3.04 20.39 15.65
CA GLU A 9 4.25 19.58 15.47
C GLU A 9 3.88 18.10 15.33
N LEU A 10 4.44 17.46 14.30
CA LEU A 10 4.24 16.05 13.99
C LEU A 10 5.56 15.30 14.15
N HIS A 11 5.47 14.12 14.74
CA HIS A 11 6.62 13.24 14.96
C HIS A 11 6.35 11.88 14.34
N LEU A 12 7.38 11.30 13.72
CA LEU A 12 7.34 9.90 13.35
C LEU A 12 7.45 9.05 14.61
N VAL A 13 6.59 8.05 14.72
CA VAL A 13 6.58 7.11 15.83
C VAL A 13 6.65 5.70 15.29
N ASN A 14 7.21 4.80 16.08
CA ASN A 14 7.18 3.39 15.74
C ASN A 14 5.71 2.94 15.63
N PRO A 15 5.35 2.16 14.58
CA PRO A 15 4.03 1.58 14.49
C PRO A 15 3.77 0.70 15.72
N ASN A 16 2.54 0.74 16.22
CA ASN A 16 2.14 -0.24 17.22
C ASN A 16 2.09 -1.64 16.57
N THR A 17 2.05 -2.69 17.41
CA THR A 17 2.04 -4.08 16.94
C THR A 17 0.95 -4.37 15.92
N HIS A 18 -0.23 -3.74 16.06
CA HIS A 18 -1.31 -3.89 15.09
C HIS A 18 -0.93 -3.31 13.71
N LYS A 19 -0.37 -2.09 13.66
CA LYS A 19 0.10 -1.44 12.43
C LYS A 19 1.22 -2.24 11.76
N GLU A 20 2.16 -2.76 12.54
CA GLU A 20 3.23 -3.62 12.02
C GLU A 20 2.69 -4.88 11.36
N ARG A 21 1.74 -5.55 12.01
CA ARG A 21 1.08 -6.74 11.47
C ARG A 21 0.34 -6.42 10.18
N LYS A 22 -0.49 -5.38 10.16
CA LYS A 22 -1.22 -4.96 8.94
C LYS A 22 -0.28 -4.61 7.79
N LEU A 23 0.87 -3.99 8.09
CA LEU A 23 1.89 -3.69 7.07
C LEU A 23 2.48 -4.97 6.48
N ARG A 24 2.82 -5.96 7.32
CA ARG A 24 3.32 -7.26 6.85
C ARG A 24 2.29 -8.00 6.01
N GLU A 25 1.03 -8.08 6.47
CA GLU A 25 -0.07 -8.68 5.71
C GLU A 25 -0.23 -8.03 4.34
N THR A 26 -0.21 -6.69 4.28
CA THR A 26 -0.35 -5.95 3.02
C THR A 26 0.81 -6.25 2.08
N ARG A 27 2.05 -6.25 2.60
CA ARG A 27 3.24 -6.58 1.83
C ARG A 27 3.15 -8.00 1.27
N ASP A 28 2.81 -8.97 2.12
CA ASP A 28 2.79 -10.38 1.75
C ASP A 28 1.72 -10.64 0.67
N ALA A 29 0.52 -10.06 0.82
CA ALA A 29 -0.52 -10.11 -0.21
C ALA A 29 -0.08 -9.45 -1.52
N TYR A 30 0.63 -8.31 -1.45
CA TYR A 30 1.12 -7.62 -2.63
C TYR A 30 2.19 -8.44 -3.37
N GLN A 31 3.10 -9.06 -2.62
CA GLN A 31 4.12 -9.94 -3.20
C GLN A 31 3.51 -11.15 -3.89
N GLN A 32 2.46 -11.75 -3.30
CA GLN A 32 1.71 -12.82 -3.95
C GLN A 32 1.05 -12.36 -5.25
N ALA A 33 0.43 -11.18 -5.25
CA ALA A 33 -0.19 -10.62 -6.45
C ALA A 33 0.82 -10.37 -7.57
N LEU A 34 1.99 -9.82 -7.23
CA LEU A 34 3.08 -9.62 -8.18
C LEU A 34 3.65 -10.94 -8.71
N GLN A 35 3.80 -11.94 -7.85
CA GLN A 35 4.25 -13.27 -8.27
C GLN A 35 3.24 -13.90 -9.22
N ALA A 36 1.93 -13.80 -8.95
CA ALA A 36 0.90 -14.31 -9.84
C ALA A 36 0.91 -13.60 -11.21
N ALA A 37 1.16 -12.28 -11.24
CA ALA A 37 1.31 -11.56 -12.50
C ALA A 37 2.54 -12.02 -13.30
N PHE A 38 3.65 -12.32 -12.60
CA PHE A 38 4.85 -12.88 -13.20
C PHE A 38 4.61 -14.30 -13.75
N ASP A 39 3.98 -15.17 -12.96
CA ASP A 39 3.66 -16.56 -13.34
C ASP A 39 2.63 -16.62 -14.49
N ALA A 40 1.84 -15.56 -14.68
CA ALA A 40 0.93 -15.39 -15.81
C ALA A 40 1.60 -14.80 -17.07
N ASP A 41 2.94 -14.65 -17.08
CA ASP A 41 3.71 -14.05 -18.18
C ASP A 41 3.20 -12.66 -18.58
N CYS A 42 2.76 -11.84 -17.62
CA CYS A 42 2.32 -10.48 -17.90
C CYS A 42 3.48 -9.64 -18.45
N THR A 43 3.37 -9.22 -19.71
CA THR A 43 4.40 -8.42 -20.39
C THR A 43 4.14 -6.91 -20.36
N THR A 44 2.99 -6.49 -19.84
CA THR A 44 2.63 -5.08 -19.73
C THR A 44 2.17 -4.75 -18.31
N GLN A 45 2.37 -3.49 -17.92
CA GLN A 45 1.89 -2.96 -16.63
C GLN A 45 0.36 -3.05 -16.52
N SER A 46 -0.39 -2.86 -17.62
CA SER A 46 -1.85 -3.03 -17.62
C SER A 46 -2.25 -4.45 -17.30
N ALA A 47 -1.61 -5.44 -17.94
CA ALA A 47 -1.87 -6.86 -17.67
C ALA A 47 -1.54 -7.24 -16.22
N ALA A 48 -0.44 -6.72 -15.66
CA ALA A 48 -0.12 -6.92 -14.25
C ALA A 48 -1.16 -6.24 -13.32
N ASN A 49 -1.66 -5.05 -13.67
CA ASN A 49 -2.72 -4.37 -12.94
C ASN A 49 -4.04 -5.16 -12.93
N ASP A 50 -4.39 -5.81 -14.04
CA ASP A 50 -5.57 -6.66 -14.15
C ASP A 50 -5.49 -7.89 -13.22
N VAL A 51 -4.28 -8.38 -12.90
CA VAL A 51 -4.07 -9.44 -11.90
C VAL A 51 -4.14 -8.89 -10.47
N VAL A 52 -3.47 -7.76 -10.21
CA VAL A 52 -3.35 -7.19 -8.87
C VAL A 52 -4.69 -6.64 -8.35
N VAL A 53 -5.58 -6.19 -9.23
CA VAL A 53 -6.88 -5.62 -8.84
C VAL A 53 -7.81 -6.63 -8.15
N GLU A 54 -7.65 -7.93 -8.44
CA GLU A 54 -8.43 -9.02 -7.84
C GLU A 54 -8.02 -9.35 -6.39
N TYR A 55 -6.86 -8.87 -5.93
CA TYR A 55 -6.41 -9.07 -4.56
C TYR A 55 -7.07 -8.08 -3.59
N GLU A 56 -7.33 -8.54 -2.36
CA GLU A 56 -7.82 -7.72 -1.24
C GLU A 56 -6.72 -6.81 -0.69
N LEU A 57 -6.36 -5.81 -1.49
CA LEU A 57 -5.36 -4.80 -1.19
C LEU A 57 -6.02 -3.43 -1.03
N SER A 58 -5.47 -2.59 -0.15
CA SER A 58 -5.91 -1.20 -0.03
C SER A 58 -5.77 -0.45 -1.36
N GLY A 59 -6.63 0.53 -1.61
CA GLY A 59 -6.53 1.37 -2.82
C GLY A 59 -5.15 2.04 -2.97
N TYR A 60 -4.49 2.40 -1.87
CA TYR A 60 -3.12 2.92 -1.88
C TYR A 60 -2.11 1.89 -2.37
N ALA A 61 -2.23 0.63 -1.94
CA ALA A 61 -1.36 -0.44 -2.38
C ALA A 61 -1.57 -0.73 -3.87
N LYS A 62 -2.82 -0.85 -4.35
CA LYS A 62 -3.13 -1.06 -5.78
C LYS A 62 -2.61 0.07 -6.68
N ASN A 63 -2.51 1.30 -6.16
CA ASN A 63 -1.94 2.42 -6.90
C ASN A 63 -0.41 2.37 -7.04
N ALA A 64 0.30 1.44 -6.41
CA ALA A 64 1.76 1.37 -6.51
C ALA A 64 2.26 0.93 -7.91
N LEU A 65 1.37 0.35 -8.72
CA LEU A 65 1.61 0.01 -10.14
C LEU A 65 0.94 0.99 -11.10
N LYS A 66 0.61 2.21 -10.67
CA LYS A 66 0.26 3.32 -11.58
C LYS A 66 1.51 4.09 -11.97
#